data_AF-A0A0Q6H086-F1
#
_entry.id   AF-A0A0Q6H086-F1
#
_cell.length_a   1.000
_cell.length_b   1.000
_cell.length_c   1.000
_cell.angle_alpha   90.00
_cell.angle_beta   90.00
_cell.angle_gamma   90.00
#
_symmetry.space_group_name_H-M   'P 1'
#
loop_
_entity.id
_entity.type
_entity.pdbx_description
1 polymer ?
#
loop_
_entity_poly.entity_id
_entity_poly.type
_entity_poly.pdbx_seq_one_letter_code
_entity_poly.pdbx_strand_id
1 'polypeptide(L)'
;MWPQWYALYQQQMRACRFRKKLEAEMVENSAGLSAALQIDGADRPVAAHPIADIQRLSFQLDAEQITQARAELRQRRRLWRNPDRRLVYSAAVALEQDLAQEAGITGRVMGLTRPSSLIELTAKLHYLIVTQDPALKLKATPWPELRRMLKDLILMDLRGC
;
A
#
# COMPACT_ATOMS: atom_id res chain seq x y z
N MET A 1 13.95 17.69 -17.50
CA MET A 1 13.10 16.47 -17.49
C MET A 1 13.25 15.65 -16.22
N TRP A 2 14.47 15.36 -15.77
CA TRP A 2 14.69 14.54 -14.56
C TRP A 2 14.04 15.07 -13.27
N PRO A 3 14.10 16.38 -12.92
CA PRO A 3 13.46 16.87 -11.69
C PRO A 3 11.94 16.65 -11.67
N GLN A 4 11.29 16.86 -12.81
CA GLN A 4 9.86 16.64 -12.98
C GLN A 4 9.52 15.15 -12.85
N TRP A 5 10.24 14.28 -13.56
CA TRP A 5 10.06 12.84 -13.44
C TRP A 5 10.26 12.37 -11.99
N TYR A 6 11.29 12.85 -11.31
CA TYR A 6 11.59 12.43 -9.94
C TYR A 6 10.54 12.92 -8.94
N ALA A 7 9.99 14.11 -9.13
CA ALA A 7 8.86 14.61 -8.33
C ALA A 7 7.62 13.70 -8.48
N LEU A 8 7.25 13.35 -9.72
CA LEU A 8 6.15 12.42 -10.00
C LEU A 8 6.40 11.04 -9.38
N TYR A 9 7.62 10.51 -9.53
CA TYR A 9 8.01 9.24 -8.93
C TYR A 9 7.90 9.27 -7.39
N GLN A 10 8.35 10.34 -6.74
CA GLN A 10 8.20 10.48 -5.29
C GLN A 10 6.74 10.56 -4.85
N GLN A 11 5.90 11.28 -5.60
CA GLN A 11 4.46 11.34 -5.36
C GLN A 11 3.81 9.95 -5.53
N GLN A 12 4.14 9.22 -6.60
CA GLN A 12 3.68 7.85 -6.83
C GLN A 12 4.06 6.94 -5.65
N MET A 13 5.29 7.01 -5.17
CA MET A 13 5.74 6.20 -4.03
C MET A 13 5.00 6.55 -2.73
N ARG A 14 4.61 7.81 -2.53
CA ARG A 14 3.76 8.23 -1.40
C ARG A 14 2.34 7.70 -1.55
N ALA A 15 1.76 7.81 -2.75
CA ALA A 15 0.42 7.29 -3.05
C ALA A 15 0.36 5.76 -2.87
N CYS A 16 1.37 5.02 -3.34
CA CYS A 16 1.49 3.58 -3.13
C CYS A 16 1.52 3.20 -1.65
N ARG A 17 2.30 3.92 -0.84
CA ARG A 17 2.34 3.71 0.63
C ARG A 17 0.97 4.00 1.26
N PHE A 18 0.31 5.06 0.84
CA PHE A 18 -1.01 5.42 1.34
C PHE A 18 -2.05 4.37 0.99
N ARG A 19 -2.12 3.91 -0.27
CA ARG A 19 -3.02 2.84 -0.70
C ARG A 19 -2.76 1.54 0.08
N LYS A 20 -1.49 1.13 0.23
CA LYS A 20 -1.13 -0.07 1.02
C LYS A 20 -1.53 0.06 2.49
N LYS A 21 -1.42 1.26 3.07
CA LYS A 21 -1.89 1.52 4.44
C LYS A 21 -3.41 1.34 4.53
N LEU A 22 -4.16 1.92 3.61
CA LEU A 22 -5.61 1.75 3.56
C LEU A 22 -6.01 0.29 3.35
N GLU A 23 -5.29 -0.43 2.48
CA GLU A 23 -5.51 -1.86 2.24
C GLU A 23 -5.26 -2.69 3.52
N ALA A 24 -4.17 -2.43 4.23
CA ALA A 24 -3.88 -3.08 5.52
C ALA A 24 -4.96 -2.77 6.57
N GLU A 25 -5.37 -1.51 6.69
CA GLU A 25 -6.47 -1.11 7.57
C GLU A 25 -7.79 -1.80 7.18
N MET A 26 -8.06 -2.00 5.89
CA MET A 26 -9.25 -2.72 5.43
C MET A 26 -9.18 -4.22 5.77
N VAL A 27 -8.01 -4.85 5.64
CA VAL A 27 -7.80 -6.28 5.99
C VAL A 27 -7.89 -6.50 7.50
N GLU A 28 -7.20 -5.71 8.32
CA GLU A 28 -7.27 -5.78 9.78
C GLU A 28 -8.70 -5.57 10.28
N ASN A 29 -9.43 -4.60 9.72
CA ASN A 29 -10.83 -4.38 10.06
C ASN A 29 -11.77 -5.47 9.53
N SER A 30 -11.40 -6.20 8.48
CA SER A 30 -12.17 -7.35 7.99
C SER A 30 -12.08 -8.56 8.91
N ALA A 31 -10.98 -8.72 9.65
CA ALA A 31 -10.87 -9.68 10.75
C ALA A 31 -11.83 -9.34 11.91
N GLY A 32 -12.35 -8.11 11.95
CA GLY A 32 -13.41 -7.66 12.86
C GLY A 32 -14.84 -8.04 12.45
N LEU A 33 -15.07 -8.82 11.38
CA LEU A 33 -16.41 -9.25 10.93
C LEU A 33 -17.04 -10.36 11.80
N SER A 34 -16.60 -10.40 13.03
CA SER A 34 -16.54 -11.56 13.90
C SER A 34 -16.92 -11.11 15.30
N ALA A 35 -17.92 -11.73 15.92
CA ALA A 35 -18.26 -11.44 17.31
C ALA A 35 -17.68 -12.56 18.20
N ALA A 36 -17.03 -12.19 19.29
CA ALA A 36 -16.61 -13.15 20.31
C ALA A 36 -17.83 -13.44 21.18
N LEU A 37 -18.26 -14.70 21.19
CA LEU A 37 -19.37 -15.19 22.00
C LEU A 37 -18.82 -15.97 23.18
N GLN A 38 -19.21 -15.60 24.40
CA GLN A 38 -18.97 -16.44 25.56
C GLN A 38 -20.10 -17.47 25.64
N ILE A 39 -19.75 -18.75 25.55
CA ILE A 39 -20.69 -19.88 25.66
C ILE A 39 -20.54 -20.50 27.04
N ASP A 40 -21.65 -20.77 27.72
CA ASP A 40 -21.62 -21.46 29.02
C ASP A 40 -21.02 -22.87 28.87
N GLY A 41 -19.94 -23.13 29.61
CA GLY A 41 -19.17 -24.37 29.55
C GLY A 41 -17.97 -24.34 28.58
N ALA A 42 -17.76 -23.26 27.82
CA ALA A 42 -16.56 -23.08 27.01
C ALA A 42 -15.48 -22.29 27.77
N ASP A 43 -14.28 -22.87 27.88
CA ASP A 43 -13.13 -22.28 28.57
C ASP A 43 -12.53 -21.06 27.83
N ARG A 44 -12.95 -20.84 26.57
CA ARG A 44 -12.58 -19.68 25.74
C ARG A 44 -13.76 -19.16 24.91
N PRO A 45 -13.84 -17.84 24.65
CA PRO A 45 -14.86 -17.26 23.78
C PRO A 45 -14.78 -17.85 22.37
N VAL A 46 -15.93 -18.27 21.83
CA VAL A 46 -16.05 -18.79 20.47
C VAL A 46 -16.27 -17.64 19.49
N ALA A 47 -15.48 -17.61 18.43
CA ALA A 47 -15.56 -16.58 17.41
C ALA A 47 -16.65 -16.96 16.39
N ALA A 48 -17.77 -16.20 16.33
CA ALA A 48 -18.87 -16.44 15.38
C ALA A 48 -18.78 -15.51 14.17
N HIS A 49 -18.79 -16.06 12.95
CA HIS A 49 -18.36 -15.38 11.74
C HIS A 49 -19.31 -15.63 10.55
N PRO A 50 -20.65 -15.77 10.72
CA PRO A 50 -21.61 -14.67 10.53
C PRO A 50 -22.87 -14.82 11.44
N ILE A 51 -23.94 -14.04 11.20
CA ILE A 51 -25.23 -14.17 11.93
C ILE A 51 -25.81 -15.60 11.86
N ALA A 52 -25.51 -16.35 10.79
CA ALA A 52 -25.89 -17.75 10.65
C ALA A 52 -25.17 -18.66 11.67
N ASP A 53 -23.96 -18.32 12.11
CA ASP A 53 -23.26 -19.05 13.17
C ASP A 53 -23.92 -18.82 14.53
N ILE A 54 -24.41 -17.59 14.79
CA ILE A 54 -25.19 -17.28 16.00
C ILE A 54 -26.49 -18.10 16.05
N GLN A 55 -27.13 -18.35 14.90
CA GLN A 55 -28.31 -19.21 14.83
C GLN A 55 -27.99 -20.69 15.08
N ARG A 56 -26.79 -21.16 14.72
CA ARG A 56 -26.34 -22.53 15.04
C ARG A 56 -26.02 -22.69 16.52
N LEU A 57 -25.53 -21.62 17.16
CA LEU A 57 -25.17 -21.58 18.58
C LEU A 57 -26.34 -21.16 19.49
N SER A 58 -27.53 -20.89 18.94
CA SER A 58 -28.66 -20.35 19.73
C SER A 58 -29.18 -21.29 20.81
N PHE A 59 -28.86 -22.59 20.73
CA PHE A 59 -29.21 -23.58 21.73
C PHE A 59 -28.31 -23.53 22.98
N GLN A 60 -27.18 -22.81 22.91
CA GLN A 60 -26.17 -22.73 23.96
C GLN A 60 -25.97 -21.30 24.50
N LEU A 61 -26.78 -20.35 24.02
CA LEU A 61 -26.65 -18.93 24.31
C LEU A 61 -27.98 -18.40 24.84
N ASP A 62 -27.92 -17.49 25.82
CA ASP A 62 -29.11 -16.80 26.30
C ASP A 62 -29.61 -15.76 25.28
N ALA A 63 -30.91 -15.43 25.34
CA ALA A 63 -31.57 -14.49 24.45
C ALA A 63 -30.90 -13.10 24.46
N GLU A 64 -30.36 -12.66 25.60
CA GLU A 64 -29.64 -11.39 25.72
C GLU A 64 -28.29 -11.45 24.98
N GLN A 65 -27.53 -12.53 25.15
CA GLN A 65 -26.25 -12.77 24.46
C GLN A 65 -26.41 -12.82 22.94
N ILE A 66 -27.47 -13.50 22.46
CA ILE A 66 -27.80 -13.56 21.02
C ILE A 66 -28.11 -12.16 20.47
N THR A 67 -28.83 -11.34 21.24
CA THR A 67 -29.24 -10.00 20.84
C THR A 67 -28.03 -9.05 20.79
N GLN A 68 -27.16 -9.11 21.79
CA GLN A 68 -25.93 -8.32 21.87
C GLN A 68 -24.97 -8.66 20.72
N ALA A 69 -24.73 -9.94 20.46
CA ALA A 69 -23.83 -10.36 19.38
C ALA A 69 -24.37 -10.01 17.99
N ARG A 70 -25.69 -10.06 17.79
CA ARG A 70 -26.33 -9.59 16.55
C ARG A 70 -26.19 -8.09 16.38
N ALA A 71 -26.36 -7.31 17.45
CA ALA A 71 -26.19 -5.86 17.42
C ALA A 71 -24.74 -5.49 17.08
N GLU A 72 -23.77 -6.15 17.73
CA GLU A 72 -22.34 -5.97 17.49
C GLU A 72 -21.95 -6.32 16.05
N LEU A 73 -22.38 -7.48 15.53
CA LEU A 73 -22.13 -7.85 14.12
C LEU A 73 -22.78 -6.86 13.14
N ARG A 74 -23.97 -6.33 13.45
CA ARG A 74 -24.65 -5.33 12.60
C ARG A 74 -23.91 -3.99 12.62
N GLN A 75 -23.47 -3.53 13.78
CA GLN A 75 -22.71 -2.28 13.92
C GLN A 75 -21.36 -2.40 13.21
N ARG A 76 -20.64 -3.51 13.38
CA ARG A 76 -19.38 -3.77 12.69
C ARG A 76 -19.56 -3.84 11.17
N ARG A 77 -20.64 -4.47 10.68
CA ARG A 77 -20.98 -4.45 9.24
C ARG A 77 -21.33 -3.05 8.72
N ARG A 78 -22.02 -2.22 9.50
CA ARG A 78 -22.34 -0.83 9.11
C ARG A 78 -21.07 0.01 9.02
N LEU A 79 -20.15 -0.10 9.98
CA LEU A 79 -18.85 0.55 9.94
C LEU A 79 -17.99 0.07 8.76
N TRP A 80 -18.09 -1.22 8.40
CA TRP A 80 -17.41 -1.78 7.23
C TRP A 80 -18.01 -1.33 5.89
N ARG A 81 -19.35 -1.23 5.82
CA ARG A 81 -20.05 -0.73 4.63
C ARG A 81 -19.92 0.78 4.46
N ASN A 82 -19.12 1.48 5.27
CA ASN A 82 -18.96 2.92 5.15
C ASN A 82 -18.51 3.28 3.72
N PRO A 83 -19.40 3.88 2.90
CA PRO A 83 -19.11 4.20 1.51
C PRO A 83 -17.93 5.17 1.41
N ASP A 84 -17.69 6.00 2.44
CA ASP A 84 -16.59 6.95 2.48
C ASP A 84 -15.24 6.23 2.47
N ARG A 85 -15.09 5.11 3.19
CA ARG A 85 -13.85 4.32 3.17
C ARG A 85 -13.58 3.70 1.80
N ARG A 86 -14.62 3.21 1.13
CA ARG A 86 -14.50 2.66 -0.23
C ARG A 86 -14.15 3.77 -1.23
N LEU A 87 -14.76 4.93 -1.09
CA LEU A 87 -14.51 6.11 -1.93
C LEU A 87 -13.07 6.63 -1.75
N VAL A 88 -12.59 6.72 -0.51
CA VAL A 88 -11.21 7.10 -0.18
C VAL A 88 -10.22 6.07 -0.74
N TYR A 89 -10.50 4.77 -0.61
CA TYR A 89 -9.66 3.73 -1.20
C TYR A 89 -9.63 3.81 -2.73
N SER A 90 -10.79 3.94 -3.39
CA SER A 90 -10.84 4.07 -4.85
C SER A 90 -10.13 5.32 -5.35
N ALA A 91 -10.25 6.44 -4.63
CA ALA A 91 -9.54 7.68 -4.95
C ALA A 91 -8.01 7.50 -4.78
N ALA A 92 -7.56 6.79 -3.75
CA ALA A 92 -6.15 6.48 -3.56
C ALA A 92 -5.58 5.58 -4.67
N VAL A 93 -6.37 4.60 -5.15
CA VAL A 93 -6.00 3.74 -6.27
C VAL A 93 -5.88 4.56 -7.56
N ALA A 94 -6.87 5.40 -7.87
CA ALA A 94 -6.85 6.25 -9.05
C ALA A 94 -5.64 7.19 -9.05
N LEU A 95 -5.38 7.86 -7.92
CA LEU A 95 -4.23 8.75 -7.77
C LEU A 95 -2.89 8.02 -7.98
N GLU A 96 -2.72 6.81 -7.42
CA GLU A 96 -1.51 6.02 -7.65
C GLU A 96 -1.33 5.66 -9.14
N GLN A 97 -2.42 5.30 -9.82
CA GLN A 97 -2.42 4.95 -11.24
C GLN A 97 -2.07 6.15 -12.13
N ASP A 98 -2.69 7.31 -11.89
CA ASP A 98 -2.43 8.54 -12.64
C ASP A 98 -0.96 8.96 -12.51
N LEU A 99 -0.45 8.98 -11.28
CA LEU A 99 0.96 9.30 -11.03
C LEU A 99 1.92 8.28 -11.65
N ALA A 100 1.57 6.99 -11.63
CA ALA A 100 2.34 5.94 -12.29
C ALA A 100 2.38 6.13 -13.81
N GLN A 101 1.25 6.52 -14.40
CA GLN A 101 1.15 6.80 -15.83
C GLN A 101 2.00 8.02 -16.21
N GLU A 102 1.88 9.13 -15.50
CA GLU A 102 2.63 10.36 -15.75
C GLU A 102 4.15 10.16 -15.55
N ALA A 103 4.55 9.50 -14.46
CA ALA A 103 5.94 9.13 -14.22
C ALA A 103 6.46 8.17 -15.31
N GLY A 104 5.62 7.23 -15.78
CA GLY A 104 5.94 6.31 -16.86
C GLY A 104 6.15 7.01 -18.20
N ILE A 105 5.28 7.96 -18.57
CA ILE A 105 5.43 8.78 -19.78
C ILE A 105 6.73 9.57 -19.72
N THR A 106 6.92 10.34 -18.64
CA THR A 106 8.10 11.20 -18.49
C THR A 106 9.39 10.38 -18.45
N GLY A 107 9.37 9.21 -17.80
CA GLY A 107 10.51 8.29 -17.73
C GLY A 107 10.86 7.70 -19.10
N ARG A 108 9.85 7.30 -19.90
CA ARG A 108 10.07 6.81 -21.28
C ARG A 108 10.67 7.88 -22.18
N VAL A 109 10.14 9.10 -22.14
CA VAL A 109 10.69 10.23 -22.92
C VAL A 109 12.15 10.46 -22.53
N MET A 110 12.43 10.56 -21.23
CA MET A 110 13.81 10.72 -20.74
C MET A 110 14.73 9.58 -21.18
N GLY A 111 14.25 8.32 -21.14
CA GLY A 111 15.02 7.16 -21.58
C GLY A 111 15.44 7.21 -23.04
N LEU A 112 14.54 7.67 -23.93
CA LEU A 112 14.75 7.75 -25.37
C LEU A 112 15.63 8.94 -25.81
N THR A 113 15.60 10.06 -25.08
CA THR A 113 16.39 11.25 -25.44
C THR A 113 17.89 10.98 -25.32
N ARG A 114 18.70 11.21 -26.35
CA ARG A 114 20.16 11.07 -26.25
C ARG A 114 20.72 12.05 -25.19
N PRO A 115 21.50 11.58 -24.21
CA PRO A 115 22.10 12.48 -23.22
C PRO A 115 23.14 13.38 -23.91
N SER A 116 23.12 14.65 -23.56
CA SER A 116 24.03 15.71 -24.01
C SER A 116 25.03 16.12 -22.93
N SER A 117 24.81 15.70 -21.68
CA SER A 117 25.66 16.01 -20.52
C SER A 117 25.81 14.81 -19.58
N LEU A 118 26.83 14.87 -18.71
CA LEU A 118 27.02 13.88 -17.64
C LEU A 118 25.83 13.87 -16.67
N ILE A 119 25.24 15.04 -16.38
CA ILE A 119 24.04 15.20 -15.55
C ILE A 119 22.88 14.38 -16.13
N GLU A 120 22.65 14.47 -17.45
CA GLU A 120 21.59 13.72 -18.11
C GLU A 120 21.84 12.21 -18.11
N LEU A 121 23.11 11.78 -18.21
CA LEU A 121 23.48 10.38 -18.09
C LEU A 121 23.27 9.86 -16.66
N THR A 122 23.67 10.62 -15.65
CA THR A 122 23.47 10.32 -14.22
C THR A 122 21.98 10.23 -13.90
N ALA A 123 21.17 11.15 -14.43
CA ALA A 123 19.72 11.14 -14.32
C ALA A 123 19.08 9.86 -14.90
N LYS A 124 19.54 9.42 -16.08
CA LYS A 124 19.09 8.17 -16.71
C LYS A 124 19.48 6.95 -15.89
N LEU A 125 20.71 6.89 -15.38
CA LEU A 125 21.15 5.80 -14.53
C LEU A 125 20.31 5.73 -13.24
N HIS A 126 20.05 6.88 -12.61
CA HIS A 126 19.17 6.97 -11.45
C HIS A 126 17.78 6.40 -11.76
N TYR A 127 17.18 6.80 -12.88
CA TYR A 127 15.90 6.27 -13.35
C TYR A 127 15.90 4.75 -13.52
N LEU A 128 16.92 4.18 -14.16
CA LEU A 128 17.01 2.72 -14.36
C LEU A 128 17.14 1.98 -13.02
N ILE A 129 17.91 2.52 -12.07
CA ILE A 129 18.10 1.90 -10.76
C ILE A 129 16.77 1.89 -9.99
N VAL A 130 16.10 3.03 -9.86
CA VAL A 130 14.89 3.15 -9.02
C VAL A 130 13.64 2.53 -9.67
N THR A 131 13.62 2.33 -10.99
CA THR A 131 12.52 1.59 -11.63
C THR A 131 12.63 0.08 -11.38
N GLN A 132 13.85 -0.46 -11.32
CA GLN A 132 14.09 -1.88 -11.10
C GLN A 132 14.25 -2.25 -9.61
N ASP A 133 14.71 -1.31 -8.79
CA ASP A 133 14.78 -1.42 -7.32
C ASP A 133 14.15 -0.20 -6.65
N PRO A 134 12.80 -0.06 -6.66
CA PRO A 134 12.11 1.12 -6.12
C PRO A 134 12.36 1.38 -4.64
N ALA A 135 12.67 0.33 -3.89
CA ALA A 135 12.96 0.43 -2.46
C ALA A 135 14.45 0.62 -2.17
N LEU A 136 15.32 0.50 -3.18
CA LEU A 136 16.78 0.48 -3.04
C LEU A 136 17.26 -0.60 -2.06
N LYS A 137 16.59 -1.77 -2.06
CA LYS A 137 16.80 -2.85 -1.09
C LYS A 137 17.48 -4.08 -1.67
N LEU A 138 17.63 -4.17 -2.99
CA LEU A 138 18.28 -5.33 -3.60
C LEU A 138 19.76 -5.35 -3.19
N LYS A 139 20.16 -6.44 -2.54
CA LYS A 139 21.53 -6.63 -2.00
C LYS A 139 22.43 -7.44 -2.92
N ALA A 140 21.85 -8.21 -3.84
CA ALA A 140 22.59 -9.00 -4.79
C ALA A 140 23.35 -8.09 -5.76
N THR A 141 24.54 -8.52 -6.18
CA THR A 141 25.26 -7.90 -7.29
C THR A 141 24.36 -7.86 -8.53
N PRO A 142 24.33 -6.74 -9.30
CA PRO A 142 25.19 -5.55 -9.20
C PRO A 142 24.58 -4.36 -8.45
N TRP A 143 23.48 -4.55 -7.70
CA TRP A 143 22.70 -3.42 -7.17
C TRP A 143 23.48 -2.51 -6.20
N PRO A 144 24.27 -3.03 -5.24
CA PRO A 144 25.12 -2.18 -4.39
C PRO A 144 26.14 -1.37 -5.19
N GLU A 145 26.78 -1.97 -6.20
CA GLU A 145 27.80 -1.33 -7.02
C GLU A 145 27.22 -0.23 -7.90
N LEU A 146 26.06 -0.47 -8.52
CA LEU A 146 25.36 0.54 -9.32
C LEU A 146 24.97 1.76 -8.50
N ARG A 147 24.49 1.56 -7.26
CA ARG A 147 24.19 2.68 -6.35
C ARG A 147 25.43 3.44 -5.93
N ARG A 148 26.56 2.75 -5.72
CA ARG A 148 27.85 3.39 -5.43
C ARG A 148 28.32 4.23 -6.62
N MET A 149 28.33 3.67 -7.82
CA MET A 149 28.70 4.40 -9.05
C MET A 149 27.81 5.63 -9.26
N LEU A 150 26.50 5.51 -9.07
CA LEU A 150 25.60 6.65 -9.15
C LEU A 150 25.97 7.75 -8.14
N LYS A 151 26.27 7.38 -6.89
CA LYS A 151 26.70 8.33 -5.86
C LYS A 151 28.00 9.02 -6.25
N ASP A 152 28.96 8.27 -6.78
CA ASP A 152 30.25 8.81 -7.22
C ASP A 152 30.06 9.80 -8.38
N LEU A 153 29.20 9.48 -9.36
CA LEU A 153 28.85 10.39 -10.46
C LEU A 153 28.23 11.71 -9.98
N ILE A 154 27.30 11.64 -9.00
CA ILE A 154 26.71 12.82 -8.39
C ILE A 154 27.78 13.67 -7.67
N LEU A 155 28.71 13.02 -6.99
CA LEU A 155 29.80 13.72 -6.29
C LEU A 155 30.79 14.37 -7.25
N MET A 156 31.06 13.75 -8.40
CA MET A 156 31.93 14.33 -9.44
C MET A 156 31.31 15.59 -10.05
N ASP A 157 30.01 15.53 -10.37
CA ASP A 157 29.26 16.66 -10.92
C ASP A 157 29.27 17.87 -9.96
N LEU A 158 29.03 17.63 -8.65
CA LEU A 158 29.09 18.68 -7.62
C LEU A 158 30.49 19.29 -7.45
N ARG A 159 31.55 18.59 -7.85
CA ARG A 159 32.94 19.04 -7.74
C ARG A 159 33.46 19.70 -9.02
N GLY A 160 32.70 19.66 -10.11
CA GLY A 160 33.12 20.19 -11.42
C GLY A 160 34.28 19.41 -12.05
N CYS A 161 34.42 18.12 -11.73
CA CYS A 161 35.44 17.23 -12.30
C CYS A 161 34.92 16.47 -13.53
#